data_AF-A0A9J6H199-F1
#
_entry.id   AF-A0A9J6H199-F1
#
_cell.length_a   1.000
_cell.length_b   1.000
_cell.length_c   1.000
_cell.angle_alpha   90.00
_cell.angle_beta   90.00
_cell.angle_gamma   90.00
#
_symmetry.space_group_name_H-M   'P 1'
#
loop_
_entity.id
_entity.type
_entity.pdbx_description
1 polymer ?
#
loop_
_entity_poly.entity_id
_entity_poly.type
_entity_poly.pdbx_seq_one_letter_code
_entity_poly.pdbx_strand_id
1 'polypeptide(L)'
;MVQILRTTDDHSFELDEEALGRILLADDVKDKPVVVVSVAGAFRKGKSLLLDFFLRYMHSEGESSWMDDPSVRLGGSSWREACERNSTGILLWNEAFLVTRSDGQRLAVLFMYTHGAFDSTSTAADCSKLLALSIMTSSVQVYNLSQAIKESDLQHLQLLSECGRLVEKDRTKQPFQELLFLVRDWSNLHDAGYGAEGGTCFLDRTLQMLEEQNQEQEQLRRILRSCFTKIRCFLMAHPGDRVAATPSFDGPLSDIEDAFKKQLEELVPSLLAPDNLLVKKINGREISCQELMTYFKMYVNTVKEHKLLDPEAIREVVNDFLREVA
;
A
#
# COMPACT_ATOMS: atom_id res chain seq x y z
N MET A 1 -8.92 -7.07 11.20
CA MET A 1 -7.61 -7.39 10.57
C MET A 1 -7.25 -8.84 10.84
N VAL A 2 -6.83 -9.56 9.81
CA VAL A 2 -6.35 -10.94 9.85
C VAL A 2 -4.92 -10.95 9.33
N GLN A 3 -4.02 -11.58 10.06
CA GLN A 3 -2.64 -11.75 9.60
C GLN A 3 -2.60 -12.86 8.55
N ILE A 4 -2.16 -12.51 7.34
CA ILE A 4 -2.07 -13.44 6.21
C ILE A 4 -0.63 -13.88 5.96
N LEU A 5 0.34 -13.04 6.31
CA LEU A 5 1.76 -13.34 6.15
C LEU A 5 2.48 -13.08 7.47
N ARG A 6 3.31 -14.02 7.90
CA ARG A 6 4.21 -13.87 9.04
C ARG A 6 5.65 -13.95 8.58
N THR A 7 6.50 -13.09 9.14
CA THR A 7 7.95 -13.29 9.08
C THR A 7 8.36 -14.20 10.24
N THR A 8 9.09 -15.26 9.95
CA THR A 8 9.63 -16.21 10.93
C THR A 8 11.03 -15.81 11.38
N ASP A 9 11.52 -16.42 12.46
CA ASP A 9 12.84 -16.14 13.04
C ASP A 9 14.02 -16.43 12.07
N ASP A 10 13.81 -17.26 11.06
CA ASP A 10 14.78 -17.59 10.01
C ASP A 10 14.74 -16.63 8.81
N HIS A 11 14.04 -15.50 8.92
CA HIS A 11 13.85 -14.50 7.86
C HIS A 11 13.13 -15.06 6.61
N SER A 12 12.32 -16.12 6.79
CA SER A 12 11.40 -16.62 5.79
C SER A 12 9.99 -16.07 5.99
N PHE A 13 9.09 -16.36 5.05
CA PHE A 13 7.69 -15.92 5.12
C PHE A 13 6.76 -17.12 5.19
N GLU A 14 5.81 -17.11 6.10
CA GLU A 14 4.73 -18.08 6.18
C GLU A 14 3.41 -17.43 5.77
N LEU A 15 2.74 -18.04 4.79
CA LEU A 15 1.41 -17.64 4.34
C LEU A 15 0.35 -18.46 5.07
N ASP A 16 -0.59 -17.79 5.71
CA ASP A 16 -1.80 -18.41 6.25
C ASP A 16 -2.84 -18.54 5.12
N GLU A 17 -2.76 -19.65 4.39
CA GLU A 17 -3.63 -19.93 3.25
C GLU A 17 -5.10 -20.05 3.64
N GLU A 18 -5.40 -20.54 4.84
CA GLU A 18 -6.78 -20.66 5.32
C GLU A 18 -7.38 -19.29 5.64
N ALA A 19 -6.61 -18.42 6.29
CA ALA A 19 -7.01 -17.04 6.54
C ALA A 19 -7.23 -16.26 5.25
N LEU A 20 -6.29 -16.36 4.30
CA LEU A 20 -6.40 -15.67 3.02
C LEU A 20 -7.56 -16.23 2.18
N GLY A 21 -7.72 -17.56 2.15
CA GLY A 21 -8.79 -18.24 1.43
C GLY A 21 -10.18 -17.87 1.95
N ARG A 22 -10.36 -17.71 3.26
CA ARG A 22 -11.64 -17.25 3.84
C ARG A 22 -12.10 -15.88 3.33
N ILE A 23 -11.16 -15.01 2.95
CA ILE A 23 -11.46 -13.66 2.46
C ILE A 23 -11.61 -13.69 0.93
N LEU A 24 -10.65 -14.28 0.22
CA LEU A 24 -10.57 -14.21 -1.24
C LEU A 24 -11.45 -15.22 -1.97
N LEU A 25 -11.81 -16.35 -1.33
CA LEU A 25 -12.57 -17.43 -1.93
C LEU A 25 -14.03 -17.45 -1.48
N ALA A 26 -14.50 -16.41 -0.79
CA ALA A 26 -15.91 -16.25 -0.47
C ALA A 26 -16.75 -16.23 -1.75
N ASP A 27 -17.91 -16.92 -1.75
CA ASP A 27 -18.71 -17.17 -2.97
C ASP A 27 -19.17 -15.90 -3.68
N ASP A 28 -19.40 -14.83 -2.92
CA ASP A 28 -19.79 -13.54 -3.44
C ASP A 28 -18.59 -12.72 -3.93
N VAL A 29 -17.35 -13.06 -3.59
CA VAL A 29 -16.15 -12.26 -3.87
C VAL A 29 -15.22 -12.90 -4.91
N LYS A 30 -15.09 -14.23 -4.92
CA LYS A 30 -14.01 -14.98 -5.59
C LYS A 30 -13.81 -14.65 -7.08
N ASP A 31 -14.90 -14.45 -7.82
CA ASP A 31 -14.89 -14.21 -9.27
C ASP A 31 -14.84 -12.70 -9.62
N LYS A 32 -14.89 -11.81 -8.63
CA LYS A 32 -14.91 -10.37 -8.87
C LYS A 32 -13.51 -9.83 -9.13
N PRO A 33 -13.35 -8.84 -10.04
CA PRO A 33 -12.09 -8.13 -10.20
C PRO A 33 -11.69 -7.45 -8.89
N VAL A 34 -10.43 -7.61 -8.52
CA VAL A 34 -9.94 -7.19 -7.20
C VAL A 34 -9.23 -5.85 -7.26
N VAL A 35 -9.44 -5.03 -6.23
CA VAL A 35 -8.72 -3.79 -5.99
C VAL A 35 -8.02 -3.94 -4.65
N VAL A 36 -6.70 -3.80 -4.63
CA VAL A 36 -5.93 -3.95 -3.40
C VAL A 36 -5.27 -2.62 -3.08
N VAL A 37 -5.69 -2.00 -1.98
CA VAL A 37 -5.10 -0.77 -1.43
C VAL A 37 -4.20 -1.16 -0.27
N SER A 38 -2.89 -1.02 -0.48
CA SER A 38 -1.87 -1.37 0.51
C SER A 38 -1.34 -0.13 1.21
N VAL A 39 -1.19 -0.18 2.53
CA VAL A 39 -0.50 0.86 3.29
C VAL A 39 0.76 0.26 3.92
N ALA A 40 1.91 0.74 3.45
CA ALA A 40 3.24 0.37 3.96
C ALA A 40 4.03 1.59 4.40
N GLY A 41 5.01 1.39 5.28
CA GLY A 41 5.85 2.49 5.78
C GLY A 41 6.24 2.30 7.24
N ALA A 42 6.96 3.27 7.79
CA ALA A 42 7.59 3.14 9.10
C ALA A 42 6.60 2.85 10.25
N PHE A 43 7.07 2.07 11.23
CA PHE A 43 6.31 1.73 12.43
C PHE A 43 5.88 2.99 13.21
N ARG A 44 4.67 2.97 13.80
CA ARG A 44 4.08 4.07 14.59
C ARG A 44 3.97 5.43 13.88
N LYS A 45 3.95 5.47 12.55
CA LYS A 45 3.71 6.70 11.77
C LYS A 45 2.25 6.90 11.34
N GLY A 46 1.30 6.48 12.17
CA GLY A 46 -0.13 6.75 11.94
C GLY A 46 -0.75 6.02 10.73
N LYS A 47 -0.18 4.88 10.30
CA LYS A 47 -0.76 4.02 9.25
C LYS A 47 -2.14 3.49 9.67
N SER A 48 -2.27 3.07 10.92
CA SER A 48 -3.52 2.53 11.43
C SER A 48 -4.63 3.57 11.45
N LEU A 49 -4.29 4.81 11.82
CA LEU A 49 -5.21 5.93 11.78
C LEU A 49 -5.75 6.17 10.36
N LEU A 50 -4.88 6.15 9.35
CA LEU A 50 -5.29 6.32 7.96
C LEU A 50 -6.26 5.22 7.52
N LEU A 51 -5.98 3.98 7.88
CA LEU A 51 -6.83 2.85 7.56
C LEU A 51 -8.22 2.95 8.20
N ASP A 52 -8.34 3.46 9.42
CA ASP A 52 -9.67 3.68 10.02
C ASP A 52 -10.52 4.67 9.22
N PHE A 53 -9.90 5.69 8.62
CA PHE A 53 -10.60 6.59 7.70
C PHE A 53 -11.02 5.91 6.39
N PHE A 54 -10.17 5.02 5.84
CA PHE A 54 -10.54 4.22 4.68
C PHE A 54 -11.74 3.33 4.98
N LEU A 55 -11.72 2.61 6.10
CA LEU A 55 -12.82 1.75 6.53
C LEU A 55 -14.11 2.56 6.76
N ARG A 56 -13.99 3.72 7.44
CA ARG A 56 -15.13 4.63 7.65
C ARG A 56 -15.76 5.06 6.33
N TYR A 57 -14.96 5.47 5.34
CA TYR A 57 -15.44 5.87 4.02
C TYR A 57 -16.16 4.73 3.28
N MET A 58 -15.61 3.51 3.35
CA MET A 58 -16.20 2.34 2.72
C MET A 58 -17.52 1.91 3.38
N HIS A 59 -17.61 2.02 4.71
CA HIS A 59 -18.86 1.76 5.44
C HIS A 59 -19.93 2.83 5.19
N SER A 60 -19.55 4.05 4.83
CA SER A 60 -20.48 5.08 4.38
C SER A 60 -20.84 4.99 2.88
N GLU A 61 -20.44 3.91 2.19
CA GLU A 61 -20.73 3.70 0.76
C GLU A 61 -20.31 4.86 -0.16
N GLY A 62 -19.29 5.62 0.26
CA GLY A 62 -18.78 6.78 -0.48
C GLY A 62 -19.64 8.05 -0.40
N GLU A 63 -20.58 8.13 0.54
CA GLU A 63 -21.34 9.35 0.81
C GLU A 63 -20.42 10.55 1.13
N SER A 64 -20.78 11.75 0.67
CA SER A 64 -20.01 12.97 0.92
C SER A 64 -19.92 13.33 2.41
N SER A 65 -20.89 12.88 3.21
CA SER A 65 -21.04 13.16 4.64
C SER A 65 -20.24 12.24 5.56
N TRP A 66 -19.35 11.41 5.03
CA TRP A 66 -18.59 10.42 5.80
C TRP A 66 -17.73 11.02 6.94
N MET A 67 -17.43 12.33 6.88
CA MET A 67 -16.72 13.11 7.90
C MET A 67 -17.59 14.09 8.71
N ASP A 68 -18.90 14.15 8.46
CA ASP A 68 -19.77 15.22 8.98
C ASP A 68 -20.15 15.07 10.46
N ASP A 69 -20.11 13.85 11.01
CA ASP A 69 -20.40 13.64 12.45
C ASP A 69 -19.10 13.74 13.27
N PRO A 70 -18.89 14.87 13.99
CA PRO A 70 -17.67 15.10 14.76
C PRO A 70 -17.61 14.26 16.04
N SER A 71 -18.75 13.73 16.50
CA SER A 71 -18.89 12.98 17.74
C SER A 71 -18.61 11.49 17.57
N VAL A 72 -18.70 10.99 16.32
CA VAL A 72 -18.40 9.60 15.99
C VAL A 72 -16.92 9.33 16.22
N ARG A 73 -16.66 8.41 17.14
CA ARG A 73 -15.33 7.89 17.44
C ARG A 73 -14.80 7.10 16.26
N LEU A 74 -13.51 7.22 16.01
CA LEU A 74 -12.81 6.31 15.10
C LEU A 74 -12.82 4.92 15.74
N GLY A 75 -13.75 4.06 15.30
CA GLY A 75 -13.72 2.64 15.67
C GLY A 75 -12.41 2.02 15.21
N GLY A 76 -11.85 1.09 15.99
CA GLY A 76 -10.63 0.38 15.57
C GLY A 76 -9.68 -0.09 16.67
N SER A 77 -9.95 0.22 17.95
CA SER A 77 -9.11 -0.21 19.08
C SER A 77 -8.86 -1.73 19.11
N SER A 78 -9.89 -2.54 18.85
CA SER A 78 -9.79 -4.00 18.88
C SER A 78 -8.83 -4.60 17.85
N TRP A 79 -8.74 -4.02 16.65
CA TRP A 79 -7.82 -4.51 15.62
C TRP A 79 -6.44 -3.88 15.75
N ARG A 80 -6.32 -2.67 16.31
CA ARG A 80 -5.03 -2.05 16.64
C ARG A 80 -4.30 -2.83 17.74
N GLU A 81 -5.00 -3.30 18.77
CA GLU A 81 -4.45 -4.22 19.77
C GLU A 81 -4.05 -5.58 19.17
N ALA A 82 -4.81 -6.07 18.18
CA ALA A 82 -4.44 -7.28 17.45
C ALA A 82 -3.17 -7.08 16.59
N CYS A 83 -2.96 -5.87 16.05
CA CYS A 83 -1.74 -5.48 15.34
C CYS A 83 -0.54 -5.32 16.28
N GLU A 84 -0.72 -5.01 17.56
CA GLU A 84 0.39 -4.86 18.52
C GLU A 84 0.99 -6.18 19.03
N ARG A 85 0.41 -7.34 18.66
CA ARG A 85 0.94 -8.65 19.01
C ARG A 85 2.16 -9.02 18.17
N ASN A 86 3.35 -8.50 18.52
CA ASN A 86 4.71 -9.00 18.24
C ASN A 86 5.07 -9.64 16.87
N SER A 87 4.25 -9.56 15.84
CA SER A 87 4.45 -10.32 14.60
C SER A 87 4.56 -9.40 13.40
N THR A 88 5.75 -9.39 12.80
CA THR A 88 6.06 -8.71 11.54
C THR A 88 5.41 -9.45 10.37
N GLY A 89 4.88 -8.71 9.39
CA GLY A 89 4.30 -9.31 8.19
C GLY A 89 3.18 -8.48 7.55
N ILE A 90 2.25 -9.17 6.89
CA ILE A 90 1.14 -8.57 6.15
C ILE A 90 -0.19 -8.97 6.77
N LEU A 91 -1.04 -7.98 6.99
CA LEU A 91 -2.41 -8.14 7.44
C LEU A 91 -3.39 -7.68 6.36
N LEU A 92 -4.52 -8.37 6.26
CA LEU A 92 -5.67 -7.97 5.45
C LEU A 92 -6.86 -7.62 6.34
N TRP A 93 -7.69 -6.69 5.89
CA TRP A 93 -9.01 -6.55 6.47
C TRP A 93 -9.79 -7.86 6.32
N ASN A 94 -10.58 -8.22 7.33
CA ASN A 94 -11.22 -9.54 7.42
C ASN A 94 -12.39 -9.74 6.44
N GLU A 95 -12.70 -8.72 5.63
CA GLU A 95 -13.80 -8.70 4.69
C GLU A 95 -13.37 -7.92 3.44
N ALA A 96 -13.84 -8.34 2.27
CA ALA A 96 -13.70 -7.57 1.04
C ALA A 96 -14.93 -6.69 0.83
N PHE A 97 -14.73 -5.41 0.58
CA PHE A 97 -15.83 -4.49 0.33
C PHE A 97 -16.29 -4.60 -1.12
N LEU A 98 -17.59 -4.77 -1.33
CA LEU A 98 -18.17 -4.83 -2.66
C LEU A 98 -18.60 -3.44 -3.11
N VAL A 99 -17.94 -2.91 -4.13
CA VAL A 99 -18.25 -1.57 -4.68
C VAL A 99 -18.73 -1.70 -6.11
N THR A 100 -19.82 -1.01 -6.44
CA THR A 100 -20.33 -0.94 -7.81
C THR A 100 -19.89 0.37 -8.43
N ARG A 101 -19.18 0.32 -9.56
CA ARG A 101 -18.79 1.51 -10.32
C ARG A 101 -19.96 2.08 -11.11
N SER A 102 -19.79 3.28 -11.67
CA SER A 102 -20.77 3.90 -12.55
C SER A 102 -21.06 3.09 -13.82
N ASP A 103 -20.11 2.27 -14.29
CA ASP A 103 -20.28 1.35 -15.43
C ASP A 103 -21.04 0.05 -15.09
N GLY A 104 -21.42 -0.14 -13.83
CA GLY A 104 -22.12 -1.33 -13.33
C GLY A 104 -21.22 -2.51 -12.97
N GLN A 105 -19.91 -2.40 -13.18
CA GLN A 105 -18.94 -3.42 -12.76
C GLN A 105 -18.85 -3.46 -11.24
N ARG A 106 -18.98 -4.67 -10.67
CA ARG A 106 -18.81 -4.92 -9.23
C ARG A 106 -17.37 -5.32 -8.95
N LEU A 107 -16.70 -4.56 -8.10
CA LEU A 107 -15.33 -4.76 -7.68
C LEU A 107 -15.28 -5.25 -6.23
N ALA A 108 -14.25 -6.02 -5.91
CA ALA A 108 -13.90 -6.40 -4.55
C ALA A 108 -12.71 -5.56 -4.07
N VAL A 109 -12.91 -4.72 -3.06
CA VAL A 109 -11.87 -3.84 -2.51
C VAL A 109 -11.30 -4.46 -1.23
N LEU A 110 -9.98 -4.60 -1.20
CA LEU A 110 -9.21 -5.17 -0.11
C LEU A 110 -8.26 -4.12 0.46
N PHE A 111 -8.19 -4.05 1.78
CA PHE A 111 -7.19 -3.26 2.49
C PHE A 111 -6.09 -4.15 3.03
N MET A 112 -4.87 -3.83 2.61
CA MET A 112 -3.65 -4.49 3.05
C MET A 112 -2.82 -3.57 3.91
N TYR A 113 -2.30 -4.09 4.99
CA TYR A 113 -1.51 -3.36 5.98
C TYR A 113 -0.23 -4.13 6.26
N THR A 114 0.92 -3.48 6.07
CA THR A 114 2.21 -4.08 6.46
C THR A 114 2.58 -3.67 7.89
N HIS A 115 2.77 -4.65 8.77
CA HIS A 115 3.20 -4.46 10.15
C HIS A 115 4.67 -4.88 10.34
N GLY A 116 5.38 -4.22 11.25
CA GLY A 116 6.78 -4.55 11.60
C GLY A 116 7.82 -4.21 10.53
N ALA A 117 7.41 -3.81 9.31
CA ALA A 117 8.35 -3.20 8.37
C ALA A 117 8.93 -1.91 8.99
N PHE A 118 10.27 -1.84 9.03
CA PHE A 118 11.08 -0.76 9.58
C PHE A 118 11.05 -0.63 11.11
N ASP A 119 10.84 -1.73 11.83
CA ASP A 119 11.06 -1.79 13.29
C ASP A 119 12.52 -2.10 13.65
N SER A 120 12.88 -2.00 14.93
CA SER A 120 14.26 -2.21 15.41
C SER A 120 14.72 -3.67 15.36
N THR A 121 13.80 -4.61 15.10
CA THR A 121 14.04 -6.07 15.14
C THR A 121 14.12 -6.68 13.74
N SER A 122 13.60 -6.01 12.73
CA SER A 122 13.58 -6.47 11.35
C SER A 122 14.80 -5.96 10.58
N THR A 123 15.37 -6.79 9.71
CA THR A 123 16.47 -6.34 8.85
C THR A 123 15.96 -5.45 7.72
N ALA A 124 16.82 -4.59 7.17
CA ALA A 124 16.48 -3.78 5.99
C ALA A 124 16.10 -4.65 4.77
N ALA A 125 16.64 -5.87 4.69
CA ALA A 125 16.29 -6.85 3.67
C ALA A 125 14.86 -7.37 3.85
N ASP A 126 14.45 -7.69 5.08
CA ASP A 126 13.08 -8.16 5.37
C ASP A 126 12.04 -7.07 5.08
N CYS A 127 12.37 -5.82 5.42
CA CYS A 127 11.52 -4.67 5.12
C CYS A 127 11.35 -4.48 3.61
N SER A 128 12.45 -4.57 2.85
CA SER A 128 12.43 -4.50 1.38
C SER A 128 11.62 -5.65 0.77
N LYS A 129 11.74 -6.87 1.30
CA LYS A 129 10.98 -8.04 0.84
C LYS A 129 9.47 -7.89 1.09
N LEU A 130 9.08 -7.44 2.29
CA LEU A 130 7.67 -7.18 2.63
C LEU A 130 7.08 -6.06 1.79
N LEU A 131 7.83 -4.97 1.61
CA LEU A 131 7.44 -3.85 0.76
C LEU A 131 7.28 -4.32 -0.69
N ALA A 132 8.21 -5.13 -1.19
CA ALA A 132 8.15 -5.66 -2.54
C ALA A 132 6.90 -6.53 -2.76
N LEU A 133 6.64 -7.47 -1.84
CA LEU A 133 5.43 -8.31 -1.88
C LEU A 133 4.15 -7.47 -1.82
N SER A 134 4.13 -6.45 -0.96
CA SER A 134 2.97 -5.56 -0.85
C SER A 134 2.71 -4.76 -2.13
N ILE A 135 3.76 -4.36 -2.85
CA ILE A 135 3.66 -3.65 -4.14
C ILE A 135 3.23 -4.60 -5.26
N MET A 136 3.79 -5.81 -5.31
CA MET A 136 3.44 -6.80 -6.33
C MET A 136 1.99 -7.25 -6.24
N THR A 137 1.45 -7.36 -5.03
CA THR A 137 0.06 -7.81 -4.81
C THR A 137 -0.95 -6.66 -4.78
N SER A 138 -0.50 -5.41 -4.59
CA SER A 138 -1.40 -4.24 -4.56
C SER A 138 -1.65 -3.61 -5.93
N SER A 139 -2.83 -3.00 -6.08
CA SER A 139 -3.10 -2.09 -7.21
C SER A 139 -2.58 -0.69 -6.91
N VAL A 140 -2.78 -0.26 -5.66
CA VAL A 140 -2.31 1.02 -5.14
C VAL A 140 -1.47 0.76 -3.89
N GLN A 141 -0.20 1.14 -3.96
CA GLN A 141 0.67 1.15 -2.81
C GLN A 141 0.73 2.57 -2.23
N VAL A 142 0.19 2.75 -1.03
CA VAL A 142 0.38 3.94 -0.21
C VAL A 142 1.65 3.73 0.61
N TYR A 143 2.70 4.51 0.31
CA TYR A 143 3.94 4.52 1.06
C TYR A 143 3.92 5.68 2.06
N ASN A 144 3.57 5.37 3.30
CA ASN A 144 3.36 6.31 4.40
C ASN A 144 4.69 6.70 5.06
N LEU A 145 5.14 7.91 4.75
CA LEU A 145 6.40 8.51 5.20
C LEU A 145 6.14 9.67 6.16
N SER A 146 7.14 10.03 6.96
CA SER A 146 7.01 11.09 7.96
C SER A 146 7.92 12.25 7.59
N GLN A 147 7.34 13.44 7.51
CA GLN A 147 7.95 14.75 7.25
C GLN A 147 8.53 14.95 5.85
N ALA A 148 9.23 13.96 5.29
CA ALA A 148 9.88 14.06 3.98
C ALA A 148 10.10 12.67 3.35
N ILE A 149 10.47 12.66 2.06
CA ILE A 149 11.00 11.50 1.37
C ILE A 149 12.53 11.55 1.46
N LYS A 150 13.15 10.57 2.12
CA LYS A 150 14.61 10.47 2.26
C LYS A 150 15.19 9.47 1.26
N GLU A 151 16.49 9.58 0.95
CA GLU A 151 17.17 8.59 0.10
C GLU A 151 17.09 7.17 0.68
N SER A 152 17.15 7.02 2.01
CA SER A 152 16.96 5.72 2.67
C SER A 152 15.58 5.12 2.39
N ASP A 153 14.55 5.97 2.26
CA ASP A 153 13.19 5.50 1.96
C ASP A 153 13.09 5.00 0.51
N LEU A 154 13.83 5.62 -0.40
CA LEU A 154 13.94 5.20 -1.80
C LEU A 154 14.76 3.91 -1.94
N GLN A 155 15.82 3.75 -1.15
CA GLN A 155 16.64 2.53 -1.14
C GLN A 155 15.84 1.27 -0.79
N HIS A 156 14.80 1.36 0.05
CA HIS A 156 13.91 0.23 0.30
C HIS A 156 13.11 -0.22 -0.95
N LEU A 157 12.97 0.66 -1.95
CA LEU A 157 12.36 0.35 -3.24
C LEU A 157 13.38 -0.19 -4.25
N GLN A 158 14.67 -0.27 -3.91
CA GLN A 158 15.72 -0.73 -4.82
C GLN A 158 15.50 -2.18 -5.26
N LEU A 159 15.05 -3.05 -4.35
CA LEU A 159 14.77 -4.44 -4.69
C LEU A 159 13.70 -4.57 -5.79
N LEU A 160 12.68 -3.72 -5.75
CA LEU A 160 11.65 -3.64 -6.80
C LEU A 160 12.21 -3.14 -8.13
N SER A 161 13.22 -2.29 -8.07
CA SER A 161 13.89 -1.77 -9.26
C SER A 161 14.62 -2.89 -10.02
N GLU A 162 15.25 -3.81 -9.29
CA GLU A 162 15.94 -4.96 -9.88
C GLU A 162 14.94 -5.91 -10.56
N CYS A 163 13.75 -6.07 -9.97
CA CYS A 163 12.65 -6.85 -10.55
C CYS A 163 12.13 -6.23 -11.84
N GLY A 164 11.85 -4.92 -11.82
CA GLY A 164 11.29 -4.23 -12.99
C GLY A 164 12.24 -4.15 -14.18
N ARG A 165 13.55 -4.09 -13.94
CA ARG A 165 14.58 -4.09 -15.00
C ARG A 165 14.56 -5.37 -15.84
N LEU A 166 14.19 -6.51 -15.25
CA LEU A 166 14.05 -7.76 -16.04
C LEU A 166 12.77 -7.79 -16.87
N VAL A 167 11.69 -7.19 -16.36
CA VAL A 167 10.42 -7.07 -17.10
C VAL A 167 10.56 -6.10 -18.29
N GLU A 168 11.45 -5.09 -18.18
CA GLU A 168 11.74 -4.12 -19.24
C GLU A 168 12.32 -4.75 -20.51
N LYS A 169 12.96 -5.93 -20.42
CA LYS A 169 13.53 -6.64 -21.58
C LYS A 169 12.49 -7.36 -22.44
N ASP A 170 11.29 -7.67 -21.92
CA ASP A 170 10.38 -8.67 -22.53
C ASP A 170 8.99 -8.18 -22.99
N ARG A 171 8.54 -6.93 -22.77
CA ARG A 171 7.56 -6.14 -23.61
C ARG A 171 6.84 -4.96 -22.89
N THR A 172 6.63 -3.88 -23.65
CA THR A 172 5.63 -2.77 -23.70
C THR A 172 4.86 -2.23 -22.48
N LYS A 173 4.75 -2.86 -21.30
CA LYS A 173 3.89 -2.38 -20.19
C LYS A 173 4.59 -2.41 -18.84
N GLN A 174 4.30 -1.42 -17.98
CA GLN A 174 4.86 -1.35 -16.63
C GLN A 174 4.35 -2.50 -15.73
N PRO A 175 5.21 -3.09 -14.88
CA PRO A 175 4.86 -4.20 -13.99
C PRO A 175 3.92 -3.80 -12.84
N PHE A 176 4.06 -2.57 -12.32
CA PHE A 176 3.29 -2.07 -11.19
C PHE A 176 2.38 -0.94 -11.64
N GLN A 177 1.30 -0.75 -10.89
CA GLN A 177 0.29 0.24 -11.22
C GLN A 177 0.59 1.56 -10.51
N GLU A 178 0.09 1.76 -9.30
CA GLU A 178 0.21 3.05 -8.63
C GLU A 178 1.03 2.99 -7.34
N LEU A 179 2.00 3.91 -7.24
CA LEU A 179 2.72 4.21 -6.00
C LEU A 179 2.36 5.63 -5.54
N LEU A 180 1.79 5.74 -4.34
CA LEU A 180 1.48 7.01 -3.70
C LEU A 180 2.44 7.24 -2.52
N PHE A 181 3.34 8.21 -2.64
CA PHE A 181 4.09 8.74 -1.51
C PHE A 181 3.17 9.60 -0.64
N LEU A 182 2.83 9.11 0.55
CA LEU A 182 2.02 9.85 1.50
C LEU A 182 2.93 10.45 2.57
N VAL A 183 3.22 11.74 2.46
CA VAL A 183 4.10 12.44 3.41
C VAL A 183 3.25 13.02 4.53
N ARG A 184 3.38 12.44 5.72
CA ARG A 184 2.72 12.85 6.96
C ARG A 184 3.45 14.00 7.61
N ASP A 185 2.75 14.81 8.40
CA ASP A 185 3.34 15.87 9.21
C ASP A 185 4.17 16.87 8.39
N TRP A 186 3.71 17.20 7.18
CA TRP A 186 4.39 18.16 6.31
C TRP A 186 4.32 19.56 6.92
N SER A 187 5.49 20.15 7.16
CA SER A 187 5.64 21.47 7.79
C SER A 187 6.09 22.57 6.83
N ASN A 188 6.61 22.20 5.65
CA ASN A 188 7.30 23.14 4.76
C ASN A 188 6.35 23.77 3.74
N LEU A 189 5.32 24.47 4.22
CA LEU A 189 4.29 25.09 3.39
C LEU A 189 4.81 26.19 2.45
N HIS A 190 5.96 26.77 2.74
CA HIS A 190 6.63 27.71 1.84
C HIS A 190 7.16 27.04 0.56
N ASP A 191 7.46 25.74 0.63
CA ASP A 191 8.02 25.00 -0.50
C ASP A 191 6.92 24.38 -1.37
N ALA A 192 5.95 23.72 -0.72
CA ALA A 192 4.78 23.14 -1.36
C ALA A 192 3.58 23.16 -0.41
N GLY A 193 2.39 23.46 -0.95
CA GLY A 193 1.13 23.39 -0.19
C GLY A 193 0.71 21.95 0.16
N TYR A 194 -0.34 21.81 0.97
CA TYR A 194 -0.93 20.48 1.24
C TYR A 194 -1.66 19.90 0.03
N GLY A 195 -1.96 18.61 0.08
CA GLY A 195 -2.78 17.92 -0.91
C GLY A 195 -1.97 17.31 -2.06
N ALA A 196 -2.69 16.90 -3.11
CA ALA A 196 -2.08 16.29 -4.29
C ALA A 196 -1.23 17.28 -5.10
N GLU A 197 -1.70 18.52 -5.26
CA GLU A 197 -1.01 19.53 -6.08
C GLU A 197 0.38 19.87 -5.55
N GLY A 198 0.48 20.16 -4.24
CA GLY A 198 1.77 20.39 -3.60
C GLY A 198 2.64 19.13 -3.60
N GLY A 199 2.03 17.97 -3.43
CA GLY A 199 2.71 16.67 -3.52
C GLY A 199 3.37 16.44 -4.88
N THR A 200 2.68 16.71 -5.98
CA THR A 200 3.26 16.63 -7.32
C THR A 200 4.48 17.53 -7.47
N CYS A 201 4.38 18.80 -7.05
CA CYS A 201 5.50 19.73 -7.12
C CYS A 201 6.72 19.26 -6.30
N PHE A 202 6.48 18.76 -5.08
CA PHE A 202 7.52 18.23 -4.21
C PHE A 202 8.16 16.94 -4.76
N LEU A 203 7.34 16.05 -5.32
CA LEU A 203 7.81 14.78 -5.88
C LEU A 203 8.66 15.00 -7.13
N ASP A 204 8.27 15.91 -8.02
CA ASP A 204 9.01 16.19 -9.25
C ASP A 204 10.43 16.65 -8.95
N ARG A 205 10.61 17.48 -7.91
CA ARG A 205 11.93 17.91 -7.43
C ARG A 205 12.69 16.78 -6.77
N THR A 206 12.02 15.96 -5.95
CA THR A 206 12.64 14.84 -5.23
C THR A 206 13.17 13.75 -6.19
N LEU A 207 12.41 13.46 -7.25
CA LEU A 207 12.74 12.49 -8.28
C LEU A 207 13.46 13.12 -9.49
N GLN A 208 13.90 14.38 -9.39
CA GLN A 208 14.73 15.00 -10.41
C GLN A 208 16.12 14.35 -10.40
N MET A 209 16.65 14.05 -11.58
CA MET A 209 18.03 13.62 -11.74
C MET A 209 18.92 14.87 -11.69
N LEU A 210 19.81 14.93 -10.70
CA LEU A 210 20.76 16.02 -10.53
C LEU A 210 22.16 15.53 -10.91
N GLU A 211 22.98 16.39 -11.49
CA GLU A 211 24.35 16.04 -11.94
C GLU A 211 25.27 15.58 -10.79
N GLU A 212 24.94 15.96 -9.55
CA GLU A 212 25.67 15.60 -8.34
C GLU A 212 25.30 14.21 -7.77
N GLN A 213 24.30 13.52 -8.35
CA GLN A 213 23.86 12.21 -7.87
C GLN A 213 24.83 11.10 -8.28
N ASN A 214 25.01 10.12 -7.38
CA ASN A 214 25.77 8.91 -7.70
C ASN A 214 24.99 8.04 -8.70
N GLN A 215 25.70 7.23 -9.50
CA GLN A 215 25.11 6.37 -10.53
C GLN A 215 23.97 5.48 -10.00
N GLU A 216 24.08 4.96 -8.77
CA GLU A 216 23.03 4.15 -8.14
C GLU A 216 21.73 4.93 -7.89
N GLN A 217 21.83 6.19 -7.44
CA GLN A 217 20.68 7.03 -7.15
C GLN A 217 19.94 7.45 -8.43
N GLU A 218 20.70 7.73 -9.49
CA GLU A 218 20.16 8.05 -10.80
C GLU A 218 19.47 6.82 -11.42
N GLN A 219 20.09 5.65 -11.32
CA GLN A 219 19.53 4.39 -11.79
C GLN A 219 18.22 4.04 -11.06
N LEU A 220 18.19 4.19 -9.73
CA LEU A 220 16.97 3.95 -8.94
C LEU A 220 15.81 4.83 -9.40
N ARG A 221 16.05 6.13 -9.62
CA ARG A 221 15.03 7.08 -10.10
C ARG A 221 14.54 6.75 -11.50
N ARG A 222 15.43 6.33 -12.42
CA ARG A 222 15.05 5.85 -13.76
C ARG A 222 14.10 4.66 -13.66
N ILE A 223 14.47 3.68 -12.83
CA ILE A 223 13.72 2.45 -12.73
C ILE A 223 12.37 2.68 -12.04
N LEU A 224 12.31 3.49 -10.99
CA LEU A 224 11.03 3.84 -10.36
C LEU A 224 10.05 4.39 -11.40
N ARG A 225 10.50 5.32 -12.26
CA ARG A 225 9.67 5.88 -13.33
C ARG A 225 9.28 4.84 -14.39
N SER A 226 10.08 3.81 -14.65
CA SER A 226 9.75 2.75 -15.62
C SER A 226 8.89 1.63 -15.04
N CYS A 227 8.90 1.42 -13.72
CA CYS A 227 8.22 0.30 -13.08
C CYS A 227 6.74 0.55 -12.74
N PHE A 228 6.34 1.80 -12.53
CA PHE A 228 4.98 2.16 -12.14
C PHE A 228 4.26 2.87 -13.28
N THR A 229 2.98 2.52 -13.51
CA THR A 229 2.14 3.29 -14.44
C THR A 229 1.90 4.71 -13.95
N LYS A 230 1.85 4.90 -12.62
CA LYS A 230 1.63 6.20 -12.00
C LYS A 230 2.36 6.29 -10.66
N ILE A 231 3.10 7.39 -10.47
CA ILE A 231 3.67 7.75 -9.17
C ILE A 231 3.04 9.07 -8.75
N ARG A 232 2.46 9.11 -7.55
CA ARG A 232 1.86 10.29 -6.95
C ARG A 232 2.55 10.61 -5.63
N CYS A 233 2.37 11.85 -5.19
CA CYS A 233 2.69 12.25 -3.83
C CYS A 233 1.54 13.08 -3.28
N PHE A 234 1.28 12.95 -1.99
CA PHE A 234 0.26 13.69 -1.29
C PHE A 234 0.83 14.17 0.05
N LEU A 235 0.74 15.48 0.29
CA LEU A 235 1.29 16.12 1.50
C LEU A 235 0.17 16.34 2.52
N MET A 236 0.31 15.74 3.69
CA MET A 236 -0.67 15.85 4.78
C MET A 236 -0.17 16.78 5.88
N ALA A 237 -1.08 17.56 6.47
CA ALA A 237 -0.81 18.27 7.71
C ALA A 237 -0.55 17.31 8.88
N HIS A 238 -0.07 17.87 9.99
CA HIS A 238 -0.02 17.16 11.27
C HIS A 238 -1.46 16.97 11.81
N PRO A 239 -1.83 15.79 12.35
CA PRO A 239 -3.20 15.53 12.83
C PRO A 239 -3.58 16.25 14.13
N GLY A 240 -2.62 16.88 14.80
CA GLY A 240 -2.79 17.56 16.08
C GLY A 240 -2.08 16.83 17.22
N ASP A 241 -1.60 17.59 18.22
CA ASP A 241 -0.76 17.05 19.31
C ASP A 241 -1.48 16.01 20.16
N ARG A 242 -2.80 16.16 20.34
CA ARG A 242 -3.63 15.17 21.09
C ARG A 242 -3.63 13.81 20.41
N VAL A 243 -3.78 13.80 19.09
CA VAL A 243 -3.78 12.58 18.28
C VAL A 243 -2.39 11.96 18.27
N ALA A 244 -1.35 12.78 18.07
CA ALA A 244 0.04 12.33 18.03
C ALA A 244 0.53 11.76 19.39
N ALA A 245 0.06 12.32 20.50
CA ALA A 245 0.39 11.87 21.85
C ALA A 245 -0.34 10.57 22.25
N THR A 246 -1.32 10.10 21.47
CA THR A 246 -2.15 8.94 21.80
C THR A 246 -1.85 7.78 20.84
N PRO A 247 -1.08 6.75 21.28
CA PRO A 247 -0.61 5.65 20.41
C PRO A 247 -1.72 4.90 19.67
N SER A 248 -2.91 4.83 20.26
CA SER A 248 -4.11 4.23 19.67
C SER A 248 -5.30 5.18 19.80
N PHE A 249 -5.19 6.39 19.25
CA PHE A 249 -6.28 7.36 19.25
C PHE A 249 -7.59 6.76 18.70
N ASP A 250 -8.62 6.72 19.54
CA ASP A 250 -10.00 6.28 19.27
C ASP A 250 -11.01 7.42 19.56
N GLY A 251 -10.50 8.65 19.61
CA GLY A 251 -11.25 9.83 19.99
C GLY A 251 -12.19 10.31 18.88
N PRO A 252 -13.01 11.33 19.21
CA PRO A 252 -13.90 11.98 18.25
C PRO A 252 -13.10 12.72 17.17
N LEU A 253 -13.70 12.90 15.99
CA LEU A 253 -13.09 13.71 14.94
C LEU A 253 -12.84 15.16 15.39
N SER A 254 -13.59 15.67 16.38
CA SER A 254 -13.37 17.00 16.94
C SER A 254 -11.97 17.22 17.54
N ASP A 255 -11.26 16.15 17.94
CA ASP A 255 -9.90 16.25 18.48
C ASP A 255 -8.80 16.27 17.40
N ILE A 256 -9.18 16.17 16.13
CA ILE A 256 -8.30 16.18 14.97
C ILE A 256 -8.29 17.58 14.36
N GLU A 257 -7.12 18.07 13.97
CA GLU A 257 -6.94 19.37 13.32
C GLU A 257 -7.71 19.48 11.99
N ASP A 258 -8.34 20.63 11.74
CA ASP A 258 -9.20 20.83 10.57
C ASP A 258 -8.42 20.82 9.26
N ALA A 259 -7.16 21.28 9.27
CA ALA A 259 -6.28 21.14 8.12
C ALA A 259 -6.17 19.67 7.72
N PHE A 260 -5.85 18.79 8.66
CA PHE A 260 -5.71 17.36 8.41
C PHE A 260 -7.01 16.72 7.88
N LYS A 261 -8.16 17.10 8.44
CA LYS A 261 -9.47 16.65 7.93
C LYS A 261 -9.68 17.05 6.47
N LYS A 262 -9.41 18.30 6.12
CA LYS A 262 -9.54 18.79 4.74
C LYS A 262 -8.66 17.98 3.76
N GLN A 263 -7.46 17.57 4.19
CA GLN A 263 -6.63 16.67 3.37
C GLN A 263 -7.20 15.26 3.26
N LEU A 264 -7.83 14.72 4.31
CA LEU A 264 -8.49 13.42 4.24
C LEU A 264 -9.71 13.42 3.31
N GLU A 265 -10.49 14.49 3.34
CA GLU A 265 -11.62 14.75 2.42
C GLU A 265 -11.20 14.71 0.95
N GLU A 266 -9.97 15.09 0.63
CA GLU A 266 -9.40 14.98 -0.71
C GLU A 266 -8.78 13.59 -0.96
N LEU A 267 -7.93 13.12 -0.04
CA LEU A 267 -7.14 11.90 -0.20
C LEU A 267 -8.03 10.66 -0.34
N VAL A 268 -8.98 10.46 0.59
CA VAL A 268 -9.73 9.21 0.70
C VAL A 268 -10.61 8.97 -0.54
N PRO A 269 -11.43 9.93 -1.01
CA PRO A 269 -12.18 9.76 -2.26
C PRO A 269 -11.27 9.63 -3.49
N SER A 270 -10.09 10.26 -3.51
CA SER A 270 -9.14 10.11 -4.62
C SER A 270 -8.58 8.68 -4.77
N LEU A 271 -8.71 7.86 -3.73
CA LEU A 271 -8.28 6.46 -3.69
C LEU A 271 -9.44 5.47 -3.77
N LEU A 272 -10.57 5.79 -3.12
CA LEU A 272 -11.62 4.82 -2.81
C LEU A 272 -12.97 5.12 -3.47
N ALA A 273 -13.16 6.29 -4.08
CA ALA A 273 -14.39 6.56 -4.79
C ALA A 273 -14.60 5.51 -5.90
N PRO A 274 -15.83 5.03 -6.16
CA PRO A 274 -16.09 3.89 -7.03
C PRO A 274 -15.40 3.95 -8.40
N ASP A 275 -15.39 5.13 -9.03
CA ASP A 275 -14.80 5.31 -10.36
C ASP A 275 -13.28 5.47 -10.34
N ASN A 276 -12.70 5.82 -9.18
CA ASN A 276 -11.26 5.96 -8.95
C ASN A 276 -10.59 4.62 -8.56
N LEU A 277 -11.38 3.59 -8.24
CA LEU A 277 -10.87 2.29 -7.84
C LEU A 277 -10.05 1.63 -8.96
N LEU A 278 -8.79 1.33 -8.66
CA LEU A 278 -7.85 0.76 -9.61
C LEU A 278 -7.84 -0.77 -9.54
N VAL A 279 -8.46 -1.43 -10.50
CA VAL A 279 -8.46 -2.90 -10.59
C VAL A 279 -7.03 -3.42 -10.76
N LYS A 280 -6.69 -4.47 -10.01
CA LYS A 280 -5.37 -5.09 -10.05
C LYS A 280 -5.12 -5.69 -11.43
N LYS A 281 -3.98 -5.32 -12.03
CA LYS A 281 -3.52 -5.87 -13.30
C LYS A 281 -2.18 -6.55 -13.13
N ILE A 282 -2.05 -7.74 -13.71
CA ILE A 282 -0.77 -8.44 -13.87
C ILE A 282 -0.54 -8.60 -15.37
N ASN A 283 0.57 -8.05 -15.85
CA ASN A 283 0.89 -7.98 -17.29
C ASN A 283 -0.25 -7.40 -18.16
N GLY A 284 -1.00 -6.44 -17.61
CA GLY A 284 -2.13 -5.77 -18.26
C GLY A 284 -3.45 -6.54 -18.26
N ARG A 285 -3.51 -7.76 -17.71
CA ARG A 285 -4.76 -8.53 -17.50
C ARG A 285 -5.33 -8.21 -16.12
N GLU A 286 -6.62 -7.92 -16.05
CA GLU A 286 -7.34 -7.78 -14.78
C GLU A 286 -7.43 -9.13 -14.09
N ILE A 287 -7.22 -9.15 -12.78
CA ILE A 287 -7.28 -10.38 -11.98
C ILE A 287 -8.45 -10.34 -11.00
N SER A 288 -8.98 -11.51 -10.72
CA SER A 288 -10.02 -11.76 -9.72
C SER A 288 -9.44 -12.06 -8.33
N CYS A 289 -10.30 -12.12 -7.31
CA CYS A 289 -9.88 -12.48 -5.95
C CYS A 289 -9.28 -13.89 -5.86
N GLN A 290 -9.86 -14.88 -6.55
CA GLN A 290 -9.29 -16.24 -6.56
C GLN A 290 -7.92 -16.29 -7.26
N GLU A 291 -7.72 -15.52 -8.32
CA GLU A 291 -6.44 -15.46 -9.00
C GLU A 291 -5.39 -14.73 -8.16
N LEU A 292 -5.79 -13.70 -7.39
CA LEU A 292 -4.93 -13.05 -6.43
C LEU A 292 -4.46 -14.03 -5.33
N MET A 293 -5.32 -14.97 -4.89
CA MET A 293 -4.92 -16.05 -3.98
C MET A 293 -3.80 -16.90 -4.57
N THR A 294 -3.97 -17.38 -5.82
CA THR A 294 -2.95 -18.16 -6.52
C THR A 294 -1.64 -17.39 -6.64
N TYR A 295 -1.72 -16.10 -7.00
CA TYR A 295 -0.55 -15.24 -7.13
C TYR A 295 0.20 -15.08 -5.79
N PHE A 296 -0.52 -14.90 -4.68
CA PHE A 296 0.09 -14.87 -3.33
C PHE A 296 0.83 -16.17 -3.00
N LYS A 297 0.21 -17.33 -3.27
CA LYS A 297 0.82 -18.65 -3.00
C LYS A 297 2.11 -18.84 -3.81
N MET A 298 2.04 -18.60 -5.12
CA MET A 298 3.20 -18.74 -6.01
C MET A 298 4.35 -17.87 -5.53
N TYR A 299 4.08 -16.60 -5.26
CA TYR A 299 5.12 -15.69 -4.81
C TYR A 299 5.75 -16.11 -3.48
N VAL A 300 4.95 -16.44 -2.46
CA VAL A 300 5.50 -16.83 -1.15
C VAL A 300 6.33 -18.11 -1.25
N ASN A 301 5.89 -19.08 -2.06
CA ASN A 301 6.65 -20.31 -2.28
C ASN A 301 8.00 -20.03 -2.95
N THR A 302 8.03 -19.19 -3.98
CA THR A 302 9.28 -18.78 -4.64
C THR A 302 10.23 -18.06 -3.67
N VAL A 303 9.72 -17.18 -2.81
CA VAL A 303 10.57 -16.50 -1.81
C VAL A 303 11.12 -17.47 -0.77
N LYS A 304 10.34 -18.48 -0.36
CA LYS A 304 10.79 -19.55 0.53
C LYS A 304 11.92 -20.37 -0.10
N GLU A 305 11.81 -20.70 -1.39
CA GLU A 305 12.77 -21.55 -2.10
C GLU A 305 14.10 -20.84 -2.39
N HIS A 306 14.05 -19.60 -2.87
CA HIS A 306 15.26 -18.90 -3.32
C HIS A 306 16.01 -18.14 -2.20
N LYS A 307 15.43 -17.99 -0.99
CA LYS A 307 15.94 -17.20 0.18
C LYS A 307 16.17 -15.70 -0.08
N LEU A 308 16.30 -15.30 -1.33
CA LEU A 308 16.42 -13.96 -1.87
C LEU A 308 15.35 -13.78 -2.95
N LEU A 309 14.84 -12.56 -3.03
CA LEU A 309 14.05 -12.11 -4.17
C LEU A 309 14.99 -11.92 -5.35
N ASP A 310 15.35 -13.00 -6.03
CA ASP A 310 16.03 -12.92 -7.31
C ASP A 310 15.02 -12.41 -8.34
N PRO A 311 15.32 -11.32 -9.07
CA PRO A 311 14.50 -10.85 -10.17
C PRO A 311 14.08 -11.94 -11.16
N GLU A 312 14.93 -12.94 -11.43
CA GLU A 312 14.60 -14.06 -12.34
C GLU A 312 13.47 -14.93 -11.76
N ALA A 313 13.51 -15.20 -10.46
CA ALA A 313 12.50 -16.01 -9.78
C ALA A 313 11.13 -15.30 -9.77
N ILE A 314 11.12 -13.97 -9.62
CA ILE A 314 9.87 -13.17 -9.69
C ILE A 314 9.31 -13.16 -11.10
N ARG A 315 10.17 -13.10 -12.11
CA ARG A 315 9.78 -13.22 -13.52
C ARG A 315 9.15 -14.58 -13.80
N GLU A 316 9.72 -15.65 -13.25
CA GLU A 316 9.17 -17.00 -13.35
C GLU A 316 7.78 -17.08 -12.72
N VAL A 317 7.58 -16.55 -11.51
CA VAL A 317 6.26 -16.46 -10.85
C VAL A 317 5.22 -15.78 -11.74
N VAL A 318 5.56 -14.63 -12.34
CA VAL A 318 4.61 -13.91 -13.21
C VAL A 318 4.28 -14.74 -14.45
N ASN A 319 5.27 -15.37 -15.07
CA ASN A 319 5.06 -16.20 -16.26
C ASN A 319 4.24 -17.45 -15.97
N ASP A 320 4.51 -18.13 -14.85
CA ASP A 320 3.79 -19.35 -14.46
C ASP A 320 2.36 -19.02 -14.03
N PHE A 321 2.16 -17.92 -13.30
CA PHE A 321 0.84 -17.40 -13.02
C PHE A 321 0.06 -17.14 -14.32
N LEU A 322 0.66 -16.45 -15.29
CA LEU A 322 0.01 -16.17 -16.57
C LEU A 322 -0.30 -17.44 -17.38
N ARG A 323 0.47 -18.52 -17.24
CA ARG A 323 0.17 -19.82 -17.86
C ARG A 323 -0.99 -20.54 -17.17
N GLU A 324 -1.11 -20.42 -15.85
CA GLU A 324 -2.18 -21.06 -15.07
C GLU A 324 -3.54 -20.40 -15.30
N VAL A 325 -3.56 -19.08 -15.53
CA VAL A 325 -4.81 -18.30 -15.71
C VAL A 325 -5.17 -17.99 -17.17
N ALA A 326 -4.40 -18.49 -18.14
CA ALA A 326 -4.64 -18.32 -19.58
C ALA A 326 -5.72 -19.29 -20.10
#